data_AF-A0A2A4ST24-F1
#
_entry.id   AF-A0A2A4ST24-F1
#
_cell.length_a   1.000
_cell.length_b   1.000
_cell.length_c   1.000
_cell.angle_alpha   90.00
_cell.angle_beta   90.00
_cell.angle_gamma   90.00
#
_symmetry.space_group_name_H-M   'P 1'
#
loop_
_entity.id
_entity.type
_entity.pdbx_description
1 polymer ?
#
loop_
_entity_poly.entity_id
_entity_poly.type
_entity_poly.pdbx_seq_one_letter_code
_entity_poly.pdbx_strand_id
1 'polypeptide(L)'
;MSFLLAFFFLPSAFAGGDIVLESLYSSQNVVAPHSGFKVYVKLKNPSSADMTGIVKFYDETTQKNVSQDTSFTLIAGGETTLFTQIKLIKLGEHNLAARVVPFDESGDSVDNNKKYFILTVESDFDKDGVPDSLDTDIDGDGVVNEYDVFPRNKSEWYDTDSDGIGNNADTDDDNDGVSDVKDAFPTNANETLDTDGDGIGNNEDMDDDNDGIDDEKEILTDPLVADTDGDGVIDGEDLFPLDDKRMRDTDNDGISNFEDFDDDNDGVRDYEDAFPLDDTEWLDTDGDGIGNNADLDDDNDELSDEYEINTLKTHPLYADTDKDGFIDSHDAFPLDSDEWKDSDEDGIGDNEDVDDDNDNIIDEFDLFPFNQKENRDFDGDGIGDNEDTDDDNDGVNDREDVFPFDPTEWSDADGDNLGDNADPNDNNKGPIIVIDVPEKIMIDEPVLFSSLDSEDPDGNIAKVEWYINDILIFTGGVFENVFTQSEKTTLRVRVFDNSDEYREKTFDIHVEKNMASSILLIVLAALCFILFFIYKMLKDDPKVLFSQKNIR
;
A
#
# COMPACT_ATOMS: atom_id res chain seq x y z
N MET A 1 -43.25 -32.08 108.37
CA MET A 1 -42.10 -31.16 108.25
C MET A 1 -41.03 -31.92 107.48
N SER A 2 -40.72 -31.44 106.26
CA SER A 2 -39.48 -31.54 105.45
C SER A 2 -38.49 -32.69 105.70
N PHE A 3 -37.77 -33.30 104.76
CA PHE A 3 -37.52 -33.24 103.30
C PHE A 3 -36.39 -34.29 103.13
N LEU A 4 -36.32 -35.13 102.08
CA LEU A 4 -35.07 -35.38 101.31
C LEU A 4 -35.23 -36.37 100.15
N LEU A 5 -34.88 -35.83 98.98
CA LEU A 5 -34.44 -36.37 97.70
C LEU A 5 -33.82 -37.79 97.68
N ALA A 6 -34.22 -38.59 96.68
CA ALA A 6 -33.36 -39.59 96.04
C ALA A 6 -33.64 -39.61 94.52
N PHE A 7 -32.55 -39.59 93.76
CA PHE A 7 -32.43 -39.49 92.30
C PHE A 7 -31.93 -40.85 91.76
N PHE A 8 -32.19 -41.11 90.46
CA PHE A 8 -31.68 -42.19 89.57
C PHE A 8 -32.43 -43.55 89.61
N PHE A 9 -32.73 -44.25 88.50
CA PHE A 9 -32.18 -44.30 87.14
C PHE A 9 -33.27 -44.48 86.05
N LEU A 10 -33.06 -43.79 84.92
CA LEU A 10 -33.70 -44.03 83.61
C LEU A 10 -33.34 -45.43 83.05
N PRO A 11 -34.21 -46.06 82.25
CA PRO A 11 -33.80 -46.65 80.99
C PRO A 11 -33.95 -45.59 79.88
N SER A 12 -32.82 -45.30 79.23
CA SER A 12 -32.73 -44.51 78.01
C SER A 12 -33.71 -45.04 76.95
N ALA A 13 -34.65 -44.20 76.51
CA ALA A 13 -35.36 -44.45 75.26
C ALA A 13 -34.35 -44.28 74.13
N PHE A 14 -33.98 -45.38 73.47
CA PHE A 14 -33.38 -45.29 72.13
C PHE A 14 -34.44 -44.63 71.24
N ALA A 15 -34.19 -43.39 70.81
CA ALA A 15 -34.92 -42.82 69.70
C ALA A 15 -34.49 -43.61 68.45
N GLY A 16 -35.38 -44.44 67.92
CA GLY A 16 -35.17 -45.11 66.64
C GLY A 16 -35.22 -44.09 65.49
N GLY A 17 -34.37 -44.26 64.48
CA GLY A 17 -34.36 -43.45 63.26
C GLY A 17 -35.31 -44.01 62.20
N ASP A 18 -35.99 -43.17 61.42
CA ASP A 18 -36.89 -43.54 60.31
C ASP A 18 -36.64 -42.61 59.12
N ILE A 19 -36.62 -43.14 57.89
CA ILE A 19 -36.55 -42.35 56.64
C ILE A 19 -37.80 -42.63 55.84
N VAL A 20 -38.40 -41.59 55.27
CA VAL A 20 -39.58 -41.70 54.42
C VAL A 20 -39.23 -41.37 52.98
N LEU A 21 -39.57 -42.27 52.05
CA LEU A 21 -39.60 -41.95 50.62
C LEU A 21 -40.91 -41.24 50.29
N GLU A 22 -40.88 -39.91 50.19
CA GLU A 22 -42.06 -39.07 50.05
C GLU A 22 -42.65 -39.11 48.63
N SER A 23 -41.81 -39.03 47.59
CA SER A 23 -42.24 -39.13 46.19
C SER A 23 -41.16 -39.71 45.28
N LEU A 24 -41.62 -40.32 44.18
CA LEU A 24 -40.81 -40.85 43.09
C LEU A 24 -41.49 -40.44 41.79
N TYR A 25 -40.78 -39.77 40.89
CA TYR A 25 -41.29 -39.33 39.58
C TYR A 25 -40.15 -39.15 38.58
N SER A 26 -40.46 -39.18 37.28
CA SER A 26 -39.51 -38.99 36.19
C SER A 26 -39.69 -37.62 35.51
N SER A 27 -38.68 -37.21 34.74
CA SER A 27 -38.76 -36.03 33.87
C SER A 27 -39.70 -36.21 32.67
N GLN A 28 -39.94 -37.46 32.26
CA GLN A 28 -40.75 -37.86 31.11
C GLN A 28 -41.48 -39.16 31.44
N ASN A 29 -42.66 -39.40 30.86
CA ASN A 29 -43.44 -40.62 31.06
C ASN A 29 -43.35 -41.60 29.87
N VAL A 30 -42.94 -41.10 28.70
CA VAL A 30 -42.63 -41.85 27.48
C VAL A 30 -41.23 -41.43 27.04
N VAL A 31 -40.38 -42.39 26.68
CA VAL A 31 -39.00 -42.14 26.27
C VAL A 31 -38.61 -43.04 25.11
N ALA A 32 -37.68 -42.57 24.28
CA ALA A 32 -37.05 -43.40 23.26
C ALA A 32 -36.04 -44.38 23.89
N PRO A 33 -35.70 -45.48 23.21
CA PRO A 33 -34.69 -46.42 23.68
C PRO A 33 -33.33 -45.70 23.75
N HIS A 34 -32.51 -46.03 24.74
CA HIS A 34 -31.19 -45.42 24.99
C HIS A 34 -31.19 -43.93 25.40
N SER A 35 -32.34 -43.25 25.29
CA SER A 35 -32.52 -41.88 25.80
C SER A 35 -32.42 -41.85 27.32
N GLY A 36 -31.56 -40.96 27.81
CA GLY A 36 -31.31 -40.82 29.24
C GLY A 36 -32.28 -39.85 29.87
N PHE A 37 -33.15 -40.32 30.76
CA PHE A 37 -34.11 -39.49 31.49
C PHE A 37 -33.77 -39.42 32.98
N LYS A 38 -34.22 -38.36 33.65
CA LYS A 38 -33.97 -38.16 35.08
C LYS A 38 -35.13 -38.75 35.89
N VAL A 39 -34.77 -39.46 36.96
CA VAL A 39 -35.71 -39.94 37.98
C VAL A 39 -35.37 -39.28 39.30
N TYR A 40 -36.37 -38.69 39.93
CA TYR A 40 -36.27 -37.90 41.14
C TYR A 40 -36.89 -38.63 42.32
N VAL A 41 -36.19 -38.58 43.46
CA VAL A 41 -36.64 -39.17 44.72
C VAL A 41 -36.59 -38.11 45.80
N LYS A 42 -37.73 -37.84 46.43
CA LYS A 42 -37.81 -36.96 47.60
C LYS A 42 -37.78 -37.78 48.87
N LEU A 43 -36.84 -37.47 49.75
CA LEU A 43 -36.63 -38.13 51.04
C LEU A 43 -36.89 -37.18 52.19
N LYS A 44 -37.40 -37.72 53.29
CA LYS A 44 -37.63 -37.00 54.54
C LYS A 44 -37.12 -37.80 55.71
N ASN A 45 -36.42 -37.14 56.63
CA ASN A 45 -36.02 -37.71 57.91
C ASN A 45 -36.93 -37.15 59.02
N PRO A 46 -38.06 -37.80 59.35
CA PRO A 46 -38.93 -37.37 60.45
C PRO A 46 -38.32 -37.62 61.84
N SER A 47 -37.22 -38.35 61.94
CA SER A 47 -36.64 -38.74 63.22
C SER A 47 -35.84 -37.63 63.90
N SER A 48 -35.52 -37.84 65.18
CA SER A 48 -34.72 -36.93 65.99
C SER A 48 -33.20 -37.15 65.85
N ALA A 49 -32.78 -38.06 64.98
CA ALA A 49 -31.38 -38.41 64.74
C ALA A 49 -31.00 -38.16 63.27
N ASP A 50 -29.73 -37.86 63.02
CA ASP A 50 -29.22 -37.76 61.65
C ASP A 50 -29.13 -39.16 61.02
N MET A 51 -29.54 -39.26 59.77
CA MET A 51 -29.63 -40.53 59.05
C MET A 51 -28.77 -40.52 57.80
N THR A 52 -28.14 -41.66 57.52
CA THR A 52 -27.33 -41.89 56.32
C THR A 52 -27.75 -43.21 55.68
N GLY A 53 -27.62 -43.30 54.35
CA GLY A 53 -28.02 -44.49 53.63
C GLY A 53 -27.82 -44.37 52.12
N ILE A 54 -28.44 -45.27 51.39
CA ILE A 54 -28.42 -45.32 49.93
C ILE A 54 -29.84 -45.44 49.36
N VAL A 55 -30.05 -44.89 48.17
CA VAL A 55 -31.23 -45.13 47.35
C VAL A 55 -30.83 -46.05 46.20
N LYS A 56 -31.57 -47.15 46.05
CA LYS A 56 -31.42 -48.11 44.94
C LYS A 56 -32.55 -47.93 43.95
N PHE A 57 -32.22 -47.93 42.66
CA PHE A 57 -33.19 -47.86 41.57
C PHE A 57 -33.16 -49.17 40.78
N TYR A 58 -34.34 -49.74 40.56
CA TYR A 58 -34.49 -51.00 39.84
C TYR A 58 -35.79 -50.99 39.04
N ASP A 59 -35.81 -51.81 38.00
CA ASP A 59 -36.98 -52.10 37.20
C ASP A 59 -37.57 -53.42 37.68
N GLU A 60 -38.79 -53.36 38.22
CA GLU A 60 -39.54 -54.53 38.69
C GLU A 60 -39.95 -55.44 37.54
N THR A 61 -40.12 -54.90 36.33
CA THR A 61 -40.48 -55.69 35.15
C THR A 61 -39.33 -56.62 34.77
N THR A 62 -38.07 -56.14 34.86
CA THR A 62 -36.88 -56.92 34.49
C THR A 62 -36.12 -57.49 35.69
N GLN A 63 -36.49 -57.14 36.91
CA GLN A 63 -35.83 -57.51 38.17
C GLN A 63 -34.33 -57.14 38.19
N LYS A 64 -33.98 -55.99 37.59
CA LYS A 64 -32.60 -55.50 37.48
C LYS A 64 -32.44 -54.10 38.04
N ASN A 65 -31.27 -53.82 38.60
CA ASN A 65 -30.87 -52.45 38.94
C ASN A 65 -30.69 -51.64 37.65
N VAL A 66 -31.23 -50.42 37.64
CA VAL A 66 -31.23 -49.53 36.45
C VAL A 66 -30.30 -48.32 36.60
N SER A 67 -29.75 -48.09 37.78
CA SER A 67 -28.70 -47.10 38.01
C SER A 67 -27.79 -47.49 39.18
N GLN A 68 -26.75 -46.69 39.42
CA GLN A 68 -25.89 -46.84 40.58
C GLN A 68 -26.58 -46.37 41.87
N ASP A 69 -26.22 -47.00 42.98
CA ASP A 69 -26.73 -46.63 44.30
C ASP A 69 -26.34 -45.17 44.64
N THR A 70 -27.32 -44.38 45.07
CA THR A 70 -27.12 -42.95 45.39
C THR A 70 -27.09 -42.76 46.91
N SER A 71 -25.95 -42.36 47.46
CA SER A 71 -25.81 -42.13 48.90
C SER A 71 -26.44 -40.81 49.36
N PHE A 72 -26.91 -40.76 50.60
CA PHE A 72 -27.43 -39.55 51.22
C PHE A 72 -27.04 -39.41 52.69
N THR A 73 -27.07 -38.16 53.16
CA THR A 73 -27.03 -37.79 54.58
C THR A 73 -28.13 -36.76 54.82
N LEU A 74 -29.07 -37.06 55.73
CA LEU A 74 -30.12 -36.12 56.14
C LEU A 74 -30.03 -35.84 57.63
N ILE A 75 -30.02 -34.56 57.99
CA ILE A 75 -30.13 -34.14 59.39
C ILE A 75 -31.52 -34.48 59.96
N ALA A 76 -31.62 -34.57 61.28
CA ALA A 76 -32.89 -34.73 61.99
C ALA A 76 -33.94 -33.68 61.55
N GLY A 77 -35.14 -34.14 61.19
CA GLY A 77 -36.22 -33.29 60.68
C GLY A 77 -36.04 -32.76 59.24
N GLY A 78 -34.95 -33.10 58.56
CA GLY A 78 -34.61 -32.58 57.23
C GLY A 78 -35.33 -33.28 56.08
N GLU A 79 -35.28 -32.66 54.90
CA GLU A 79 -35.74 -33.20 53.61
C GLU A 79 -34.69 -32.98 52.54
N THR A 80 -34.62 -33.86 51.54
CA THR A 80 -33.76 -33.68 50.37
C THR A 80 -34.40 -34.30 49.12
N THR A 81 -34.01 -33.83 47.94
CA THR A 81 -34.38 -34.46 46.66
C THR A 81 -33.10 -34.91 45.96
N LEU A 82 -33.05 -36.20 45.64
CA LEU A 82 -31.97 -36.81 44.89
C LEU A 82 -32.48 -37.11 43.49
N PHE A 83 -31.57 -37.20 42.52
CA PHE A 83 -31.91 -37.69 41.20
C PHE A 83 -30.85 -38.65 40.68
N THR A 84 -31.26 -39.53 39.78
CA THR A 84 -30.39 -40.40 39.00
C THR A 84 -30.79 -40.32 37.53
N GLN A 85 -29.86 -40.62 36.63
CA GLN A 85 -30.17 -40.73 35.20
C GLN A 85 -30.28 -42.21 34.85
N ILE A 86 -31.39 -42.59 34.21
CA ILE A 86 -31.67 -43.96 33.79
C ILE A 86 -31.74 -44.00 32.26
N LYS A 87 -31.22 -45.08 31.68
CA LYS A 87 -31.37 -45.43 30.27
C LYS A 87 -31.99 -46.81 30.17
N LEU A 88 -33.11 -46.92 29.45
CA LEU A 88 -33.76 -48.19 29.17
C LEU A 88 -33.59 -48.52 27.69
N ILE A 89 -33.55 -49.81 27.37
CA ILE A 89 -33.27 -50.30 26.01
C ILE A 89 -34.45 -51.11 25.46
N LYS A 90 -35.18 -51.79 26.35
CA LYS A 90 -36.25 -52.69 25.95
C LYS A 90 -37.51 -51.86 25.73
N LEU A 91 -38.23 -52.14 24.65
CA LEU A 91 -39.53 -51.53 24.37
C LEU A 91 -40.62 -52.04 25.33
N GLY A 92 -41.62 -51.20 25.57
CA GLY A 92 -42.82 -51.48 26.37
C GLY A 92 -42.83 -50.79 27.73
N GLU A 93 -43.75 -51.22 28.58
CA GLU A 93 -43.92 -50.65 29.92
C GLU A 93 -42.89 -51.20 30.92
N HIS A 94 -42.26 -50.28 31.65
CA HIS A 94 -41.29 -50.54 32.70
C HIS A 94 -41.83 -50.03 34.04
N ASN A 95 -41.87 -50.91 35.05
CA ASN A 95 -42.29 -50.56 36.39
C ASN A 95 -41.06 -50.20 37.23
N LEU A 96 -40.69 -48.92 37.22
CA LEU A 96 -39.49 -48.43 37.88
C LEU A 96 -39.76 -48.15 39.35
N ALA A 97 -38.90 -48.65 40.21
CA ALA A 97 -39.00 -48.50 41.64
C ALA A 97 -37.71 -47.93 42.25
N ALA A 98 -37.89 -47.12 43.29
CA ALA A 98 -36.81 -46.68 44.17
C ALA A 98 -37.03 -47.27 45.56
N ARG A 99 -35.93 -47.75 46.16
CA ARG A 99 -35.91 -48.24 47.54
C ARG A 99 -34.81 -47.55 48.33
N VAL A 100 -35.18 -46.98 49.47
CA VAL A 100 -34.27 -46.41 50.46
C VAL A 100 -33.77 -47.53 51.37
N VAL A 101 -32.47 -47.51 51.66
CA VAL A 101 -31.82 -48.43 52.61
C VAL A 101 -30.95 -47.59 53.54
N PRO A 102 -31.40 -47.30 54.79
CA PRO A 102 -30.55 -46.64 55.77
C PRO A 102 -29.42 -47.56 56.25
N PHE A 103 -28.31 -46.99 56.69
CA PHE A 103 -27.19 -47.76 57.23
C PHE A 103 -27.41 -48.21 58.69
N ASP A 104 -28.24 -47.48 59.44
CA ASP A 104 -28.77 -47.93 60.73
C ASP A 104 -30.25 -48.24 60.56
N GLU A 105 -30.61 -49.51 60.71
CA GLU A 105 -31.98 -50.02 60.56
C GLU A 105 -32.76 -49.99 61.90
N SER A 106 -32.14 -49.48 62.98
CA SER A 106 -32.72 -49.48 64.33
C SER A 106 -33.90 -48.51 64.44
N GLY A 107 -35.11 -49.04 64.29
CA GLY A 107 -36.37 -48.28 64.43
C GLY A 107 -36.94 -47.73 63.13
N ASP A 108 -36.35 -48.08 61.99
CA ASP A 108 -36.78 -47.66 60.65
C ASP A 108 -37.99 -48.47 60.17
N SER A 109 -38.96 -47.80 59.55
CA SER A 109 -40.19 -48.43 59.07
C SER A 109 -40.08 -48.82 57.60
N VAL A 110 -39.73 -50.07 57.31
CA VAL A 110 -39.51 -50.55 55.92
C VAL A 110 -40.67 -50.33 54.92
N ASP A 111 -41.90 -50.13 55.39
CA ASP A 111 -43.09 -49.93 54.55
C ASP A 111 -43.12 -48.58 53.81
N ASN A 112 -42.43 -47.56 54.32
CA ASN A 112 -42.39 -46.22 53.73
C ASN A 112 -41.15 -45.99 52.83
N ASN A 113 -40.30 -47.01 52.69
CA ASN A 113 -39.00 -46.93 52.03
C ASN A 113 -39.01 -47.26 50.54
N LYS A 114 -40.19 -47.57 49.96
CA LYS A 114 -40.30 -47.98 48.55
C LYS A 114 -41.49 -47.34 47.86
N LYS A 115 -41.24 -46.81 46.65
CA LYS A 115 -42.27 -46.34 45.71
C LYS A 115 -41.93 -46.79 44.30
N TYR A 116 -42.93 -46.78 43.43
CA TYR A 116 -42.81 -47.14 42.01
C TYR A 116 -43.63 -46.20 41.13
N PHE A 117 -43.29 -46.16 39.85
CA PHE A 117 -44.05 -45.50 38.77
C PHE A 117 -43.87 -46.28 37.47
N ILE A 118 -44.75 -46.07 36.48
CA ILE A 118 -44.68 -46.72 35.18
C ILE A 118 -44.08 -45.74 34.17
N LEU A 119 -43.17 -46.24 33.33
CA LEU A 119 -42.59 -45.54 32.19
C LEU A 119 -42.78 -46.39 30.93
N THR A 120 -43.14 -45.78 29.80
CA THR A 120 -43.20 -46.47 28.51
C THR A 120 -41.96 -46.17 27.67
N VAL A 121 -41.34 -47.20 27.11
CA VAL A 121 -40.29 -47.06 26.09
C VAL A 121 -40.88 -47.43 24.73
N GLU A 122 -40.90 -46.47 23.81
CA GLU A 122 -41.47 -46.64 22.46
C GLU A 122 -40.38 -46.69 21.40
N SER A 123 -40.72 -46.98 20.14
CA SER A 123 -39.76 -46.94 19.03
C SER A 123 -39.26 -45.53 18.77
N ASP A 124 -38.09 -45.45 18.15
CA ASP A 124 -37.38 -44.24 17.76
C ASP A 124 -36.66 -44.62 16.46
N PHE A 125 -37.33 -44.33 15.34
CA PHE A 125 -37.00 -44.88 14.02
C PHE A 125 -35.74 -44.24 13.44
N ASP A 126 -35.59 -42.93 13.58
CA ASP A 126 -34.42 -42.18 13.10
C ASP A 126 -33.29 -42.07 14.15
N LYS A 127 -33.59 -42.37 15.42
CA LYS A 127 -32.66 -42.37 16.57
C LYS A 127 -32.24 -40.98 17.03
N ASP A 128 -33.08 -39.97 16.83
CA ASP A 128 -32.85 -38.62 17.35
C ASP A 128 -33.12 -38.49 18.87
N GLY A 129 -33.74 -39.51 19.45
CA GLY A 129 -34.07 -39.60 20.87
C GLY A 129 -35.50 -39.17 21.22
N VAL A 130 -36.32 -38.84 20.22
CA VAL A 130 -37.76 -38.61 20.30
C VAL A 130 -38.49 -39.91 19.94
N PRO A 131 -39.49 -40.34 20.72
CA PRO A 131 -40.30 -41.50 20.35
C PRO A 131 -41.13 -41.25 19.10
N ASP A 132 -41.28 -42.24 18.21
CA ASP A 132 -42.06 -42.16 16.95
C ASP A 132 -43.47 -41.56 17.13
N SER A 133 -44.10 -41.75 18.29
CA SER A 133 -45.45 -41.25 18.58
C SER A 133 -45.52 -39.76 18.90
N LEU A 134 -44.38 -39.17 19.27
CA LEU A 134 -44.19 -37.77 19.60
C LEU A 134 -43.31 -37.05 18.57
N ASP A 135 -42.75 -37.81 17.63
CA ASP A 135 -41.89 -37.33 16.58
C ASP A 135 -42.71 -36.73 15.43
N THR A 136 -42.31 -35.55 14.99
CA THR A 136 -42.92 -34.84 13.87
C THR A 136 -42.30 -35.20 12.52
N ASP A 137 -41.17 -35.88 12.52
CA ASP A 137 -40.40 -36.30 11.34
C ASP A 137 -39.79 -37.68 11.66
N ILE A 138 -40.60 -38.74 11.51
CA ILE A 138 -40.31 -40.07 12.07
C ILE A 138 -39.05 -40.70 11.49
N ASP A 139 -38.65 -40.36 10.26
CA ASP A 139 -37.44 -40.90 9.65
C ASP A 139 -36.29 -39.89 9.51
N GLY A 140 -36.54 -38.65 9.92
CA GLY A 140 -35.56 -37.60 10.06
C GLY A 140 -35.01 -37.12 8.72
N ASP A 141 -35.80 -37.18 7.65
CA ASP A 141 -35.40 -36.72 6.31
C ASP A 141 -35.57 -35.21 6.11
N GLY A 142 -36.27 -34.55 7.04
CA GLY A 142 -36.52 -33.11 7.05
C GLY A 142 -37.92 -32.72 6.58
N VAL A 143 -38.75 -33.66 6.12
CA VAL A 143 -40.15 -33.45 5.77
C VAL A 143 -41.03 -33.94 6.92
N VAL A 144 -41.90 -33.06 7.43
CA VAL A 144 -42.76 -33.46 8.55
C VAL A 144 -43.79 -34.50 8.08
N ASN A 145 -44.13 -35.45 8.96
CA ASN A 145 -45.02 -36.58 8.69
C ASN A 145 -46.38 -36.21 8.04
N GLU A 146 -46.86 -34.96 8.20
CA GLU A 146 -48.11 -34.47 7.61
C GLU A 146 -47.98 -34.15 6.11
N TYR A 147 -46.78 -33.80 5.65
CA TYR A 147 -46.48 -33.46 4.25
C TYR A 147 -45.61 -34.51 3.56
N ASP A 148 -45.17 -35.52 4.29
CA ASP A 148 -44.40 -36.64 3.78
C ASP A 148 -45.35 -37.77 3.36
N VAL A 149 -45.31 -38.14 2.08
CA VAL A 149 -46.10 -39.25 1.54
C VAL A 149 -45.56 -40.61 2.03
N PHE A 150 -44.27 -40.68 2.37
CA PHE A 150 -43.61 -41.86 2.92
C PHE A 150 -42.92 -41.60 4.29
N PRO A 151 -43.66 -41.34 5.40
CA PRO A 151 -43.15 -41.00 6.75
C PRO A 151 -42.25 -42.01 7.48
N ARG A 152 -41.82 -43.07 6.80
CA ARG A 152 -40.93 -44.13 7.31
C ARG A 152 -39.89 -44.53 6.27
N ASN A 153 -39.73 -43.76 5.21
CA ASN A 153 -38.75 -43.95 4.18
C ASN A 153 -37.99 -42.64 3.95
N LYS A 154 -36.89 -42.48 4.68
CA LYS A 154 -35.98 -41.33 4.61
C LYS A 154 -35.43 -40.98 3.22
N SER A 155 -35.72 -41.79 2.21
CA SER A 155 -35.27 -41.59 0.83
C SER A 155 -36.41 -41.18 -0.10
N GLU A 156 -37.64 -41.04 0.38
CA GLU A 156 -38.82 -40.69 -0.43
C GLU A 156 -39.77 -39.82 0.39
N TRP A 157 -40.29 -38.75 -0.20
CA TRP A 157 -41.19 -37.82 0.50
C TRP A 157 -42.33 -37.26 -0.37
N TYR A 158 -42.15 -37.26 -1.70
CA TYR A 158 -43.17 -36.91 -2.69
C TYR A 158 -43.52 -38.12 -3.58
N ASP A 159 -44.75 -38.11 -4.10
CA ASP A 159 -45.37 -39.10 -5.01
C ASP A 159 -46.32 -38.30 -5.90
N THR A 160 -45.78 -37.68 -6.96
CA THR A 160 -46.48 -36.66 -7.75
C THR A 160 -47.72 -37.24 -8.45
N ASP A 161 -47.61 -38.43 -9.00
CA ASP A 161 -48.70 -39.13 -9.71
C ASP A 161 -49.55 -40.05 -8.82
N SER A 162 -49.14 -40.26 -7.57
CA SER A 162 -49.80 -41.12 -6.59
C SER A 162 -49.84 -42.60 -6.99
N ASP A 163 -48.83 -43.09 -7.72
CA ASP A 163 -48.72 -44.50 -8.12
C ASP A 163 -48.17 -45.41 -6.99
N GLY A 164 -47.58 -44.79 -5.96
CA GLY A 164 -47.02 -45.44 -4.78
C GLY A 164 -45.52 -45.71 -4.83
N ILE A 165 -44.83 -45.26 -5.88
CA ILE A 165 -43.39 -45.11 -5.97
C ILE A 165 -43.07 -43.63 -5.66
N GLY A 166 -42.05 -43.38 -4.84
CA GLY A 166 -41.68 -42.00 -4.54
C GLY A 166 -40.83 -41.42 -5.66
N ASN A 167 -40.91 -40.10 -5.85
CA ASN A 167 -40.26 -39.41 -6.96
C ASN A 167 -38.73 -39.66 -7.05
N ASN A 168 -38.04 -39.96 -5.94
CA ASN A 168 -36.60 -40.21 -6.04
C ASN A 168 -36.27 -41.60 -6.64
N ALA A 169 -37.25 -42.51 -6.65
CA ALA A 169 -37.14 -43.85 -7.22
C ALA A 169 -37.99 -44.04 -8.48
N ASP A 170 -38.96 -43.18 -8.74
CA ASP A 170 -39.70 -43.14 -9.99
C ASP A 170 -38.81 -42.66 -11.14
N THR A 171 -39.22 -42.96 -12.36
CA THR A 171 -38.54 -42.55 -13.59
C THR A 171 -39.45 -41.75 -14.52
N ASP A 172 -40.69 -41.52 -14.08
CA ASP A 172 -41.80 -40.83 -14.77
C ASP A 172 -42.73 -40.28 -13.69
N ASP A 173 -42.24 -39.27 -12.96
CA ASP A 173 -42.78 -38.73 -11.71
C ASP A 173 -44.26 -38.29 -11.81
N ASP A 174 -44.71 -37.83 -12.98
CA ASP A 174 -46.10 -37.40 -13.23
C ASP A 174 -46.90 -38.34 -14.14
N ASN A 175 -46.27 -39.42 -14.60
CA ASN A 175 -46.85 -40.52 -15.37
C ASN A 175 -47.51 -40.08 -16.70
N ASP A 176 -46.95 -39.07 -17.34
CA ASP A 176 -47.44 -38.55 -18.63
C ASP A 176 -46.90 -39.33 -19.84
N GLY A 177 -45.89 -40.17 -19.60
CA GLY A 177 -45.28 -41.07 -20.57
C GLY A 177 -43.93 -40.60 -21.12
N VAL A 178 -43.42 -39.46 -20.66
CA VAL A 178 -42.05 -39.01 -20.88
C VAL A 178 -41.26 -39.19 -19.59
N SER A 179 -40.15 -39.94 -19.66
CA SER A 179 -39.32 -40.16 -18.47
C SER A 179 -38.66 -38.87 -18.00
N ASP A 180 -38.50 -38.66 -16.68
CA ASP A 180 -37.95 -37.44 -16.07
C ASP A 180 -36.65 -36.94 -16.72
N VAL A 181 -35.78 -37.86 -17.15
CA VAL A 181 -34.49 -37.53 -17.79
C VAL A 181 -34.61 -36.92 -19.19
N LYS A 182 -35.81 -36.91 -19.77
CA LYS A 182 -36.15 -36.33 -21.07
C LYS A 182 -37.28 -35.31 -20.97
N ASP A 183 -37.81 -35.13 -19.78
CA ASP A 183 -38.91 -34.24 -19.52
C ASP A 183 -38.37 -32.91 -19.00
N ALA A 184 -38.74 -31.81 -19.65
CA ALA A 184 -38.41 -30.48 -19.15
C ALA A 184 -39.18 -30.13 -17.87
N PHE A 185 -40.35 -30.74 -17.68
CA PHE A 185 -41.24 -30.54 -16.52
C PHE A 185 -41.65 -31.89 -15.89
N PRO A 186 -40.72 -32.63 -15.24
CA PRO A 186 -40.97 -33.99 -14.71
C PRO A 186 -42.10 -34.13 -13.69
N THR A 187 -42.73 -33.04 -13.25
CA THR A 187 -43.80 -33.08 -12.23
C THR A 187 -45.10 -32.46 -12.72
N ASN A 188 -45.20 -32.15 -14.01
CA ASN A 188 -46.37 -31.57 -14.66
C ASN A 188 -46.78 -32.36 -15.90
N ALA A 189 -47.73 -33.28 -15.73
CA ALA A 189 -48.22 -34.16 -16.79
C ALA A 189 -48.92 -33.50 -18.00
N ASN A 190 -48.92 -32.16 -18.09
CA ASN A 190 -49.42 -31.43 -19.24
C ASN A 190 -48.29 -30.76 -20.05
N GLU A 191 -47.04 -30.80 -19.60
CA GLU A 191 -45.90 -30.17 -20.26
C GLU A 191 -44.72 -31.12 -20.29
N THR A 192 -44.09 -31.28 -21.45
CA THR A 192 -42.95 -32.19 -21.63
C THR A 192 -41.75 -31.56 -22.33
N LEU A 193 -41.97 -30.43 -23.02
CA LEU A 193 -41.01 -29.74 -23.86
C LEU A 193 -40.93 -28.28 -23.44
N ASP A 194 -39.71 -27.75 -23.52
CA ASP A 194 -39.28 -26.37 -23.26
C ASP A 194 -38.23 -26.09 -24.35
N THR A 195 -38.69 -25.65 -25.52
CA THR A 195 -37.88 -25.70 -26.75
C THR A 195 -36.77 -24.66 -26.75
N ASP A 196 -37.03 -23.51 -26.15
CA ASP A 196 -36.10 -22.40 -25.98
C ASP A 196 -35.39 -22.38 -24.60
N GLY A 197 -35.90 -23.12 -23.62
CA GLY A 197 -35.31 -23.26 -22.30
C GLY A 197 -35.61 -22.09 -21.36
N ASP A 198 -36.70 -21.36 -21.56
CA ASP A 198 -37.07 -20.20 -20.73
C ASP A 198 -37.78 -20.60 -19.42
N GLY A 199 -38.21 -21.87 -19.33
CA GLY A 199 -38.89 -22.46 -18.19
C GLY A 199 -40.42 -22.39 -18.25
N ILE A 200 -41.00 -21.97 -19.38
CA ILE A 200 -42.41 -22.10 -19.74
C ILE A 200 -42.51 -23.28 -20.70
N GLY A 201 -43.50 -24.16 -20.50
CA GLY A 201 -43.65 -25.33 -21.35
C GLY A 201 -44.35 -24.98 -22.66
N ASN A 202 -44.00 -25.67 -23.74
CA ASN A 202 -44.53 -25.38 -25.07
C ASN A 202 -46.07 -25.36 -25.19
N ASN A 203 -46.84 -26.03 -24.31
CA ASN A 203 -48.31 -25.91 -24.39
C ASN A 203 -48.87 -24.64 -23.69
N GLU A 204 -48.08 -23.97 -22.86
CA GLU A 204 -48.39 -22.67 -22.22
C GLU A 204 -47.67 -21.49 -22.90
N ASP A 205 -46.51 -21.73 -23.52
CA ASP A 205 -45.77 -20.71 -24.25
C ASP A 205 -46.54 -20.21 -25.48
N MET A 206 -46.26 -18.97 -25.88
CA MET A 206 -46.78 -18.36 -27.09
C MET A 206 -45.71 -18.18 -28.16
N ASP A 207 -44.44 -18.40 -27.84
CA ASP A 207 -43.26 -18.24 -28.71
C ASP A 207 -42.27 -19.36 -28.35
N ASP A 208 -42.57 -20.57 -28.81
CA ASP A 208 -41.94 -21.83 -28.40
C ASP A 208 -40.41 -21.88 -28.64
N ASP A 209 -39.89 -21.12 -29.60
CA ASP A 209 -38.47 -21.03 -29.93
C ASP A 209 -37.82 -19.67 -29.64
N ASN A 210 -38.62 -18.72 -29.15
CA ASN A 210 -38.23 -17.38 -28.71
C ASN A 210 -37.53 -16.55 -29.79
N ASP A 211 -37.97 -16.68 -31.03
CA ASP A 211 -37.48 -15.91 -32.18
C ASP A 211 -38.10 -14.50 -32.27
N GLY A 212 -39.10 -14.21 -31.45
CA GLY A 212 -39.82 -12.94 -31.40
C GLY A 212 -41.13 -12.91 -32.20
N ILE A 213 -41.55 -14.03 -32.78
CA ILE A 213 -42.81 -14.21 -33.48
C ILE A 213 -43.68 -15.23 -32.73
N ASP A 214 -44.83 -14.79 -32.20
CA ASP A 214 -45.75 -15.75 -31.56
C ASP A 214 -46.11 -16.92 -32.52
N ASP A 215 -46.22 -18.16 -32.03
CA ASP A 215 -46.47 -19.38 -32.84
C ASP A 215 -47.72 -19.24 -33.75
N GLU A 216 -48.74 -18.51 -33.27
CA GLU A 216 -49.98 -18.27 -34.03
C GLU A 216 -49.75 -17.38 -35.28
N LYS A 217 -48.67 -16.61 -35.30
CA LYS A 217 -48.28 -15.69 -36.40
C LYS A 217 -47.26 -16.33 -37.35
N GLU A 218 -46.62 -17.40 -36.95
CA GLU A 218 -45.69 -18.18 -37.76
C GLU A 218 -46.41 -19.05 -38.79
N ILE A 219 -46.82 -18.38 -39.87
CA ILE A 219 -47.50 -19.03 -40.99
C ILE A 219 -46.48 -19.64 -41.98
N LEU A 220 -45.26 -19.11 -41.98
CA LEU A 220 -44.23 -19.40 -42.99
C LEU A 220 -43.04 -20.17 -42.41
N THR A 221 -42.67 -19.85 -41.17
CA THR A 221 -41.55 -20.39 -40.38
C THR A 221 -42.01 -21.57 -39.51
N ASP A 222 -41.08 -22.24 -38.84
CA ASP A 222 -41.34 -23.39 -37.97
C ASP A 222 -41.26 -22.97 -36.49
N PRO A 223 -42.38 -22.98 -35.72
CA PRO A 223 -42.42 -22.48 -34.34
C PRO A 223 -41.54 -23.17 -33.30
N LEU A 224 -40.76 -24.16 -33.72
CA LEU A 224 -39.85 -24.90 -32.85
C LEU A 224 -38.40 -24.68 -33.26
N VAL A 225 -38.14 -23.77 -34.19
CA VAL A 225 -36.87 -23.53 -34.84
C VAL A 225 -36.71 -22.04 -35.11
N ALA A 226 -36.04 -21.36 -34.18
CA ALA A 226 -35.88 -19.91 -34.21
C ALA A 226 -35.22 -19.32 -35.48
N ASP A 227 -34.58 -20.15 -36.31
CA ASP A 227 -33.96 -19.79 -37.58
C ASP A 227 -34.32 -20.89 -38.60
N THR A 228 -35.43 -20.67 -39.32
CA THR A 228 -36.07 -21.69 -40.15
C THR A 228 -35.18 -22.15 -41.31
N ASP A 229 -34.43 -21.23 -41.92
CA ASP A 229 -33.60 -21.55 -43.09
C ASP A 229 -32.12 -21.82 -42.76
N GLY A 230 -31.71 -21.52 -41.53
CA GLY A 230 -30.43 -21.85 -40.96
C GLY A 230 -29.30 -20.93 -41.43
N ASP A 231 -29.61 -19.69 -41.79
CA ASP A 231 -28.62 -18.71 -42.25
C ASP A 231 -27.91 -17.99 -41.10
N GLY A 232 -28.46 -18.04 -39.89
CA GLY A 232 -27.92 -17.45 -38.67
C GLY A 232 -28.63 -16.19 -38.20
N VAL A 233 -29.70 -15.75 -38.85
CA VAL A 233 -30.60 -14.69 -38.37
C VAL A 233 -31.92 -15.33 -37.96
N ILE A 234 -32.42 -15.00 -36.76
CA ILE A 234 -33.67 -15.56 -36.27
C ILE A 234 -34.86 -15.01 -37.06
N ASP A 235 -35.94 -15.79 -37.21
CA ASP A 235 -37.00 -15.45 -38.17
C ASP A 235 -37.72 -14.14 -37.81
N GLY A 236 -37.81 -13.78 -36.53
CA GLY A 236 -38.34 -12.50 -36.07
C GLY A 236 -37.50 -11.27 -36.43
N GLU A 237 -36.21 -11.46 -36.73
CA GLU A 237 -35.29 -10.43 -37.21
C GLU A 237 -35.01 -10.53 -38.71
N ASP A 238 -35.24 -11.70 -39.32
CA ASP A 238 -34.97 -11.95 -40.73
C ASP A 238 -36.08 -11.41 -41.65
N LEU A 239 -35.68 -10.62 -42.63
CA LEU A 239 -36.57 -10.13 -43.68
C LEU A 239 -36.86 -11.19 -44.74
N PHE A 240 -36.03 -12.23 -44.83
CA PHE A 240 -36.20 -13.34 -45.73
C PHE A 240 -36.07 -14.72 -45.04
N PRO A 241 -36.94 -15.07 -44.05
CA PRO A 241 -36.85 -16.27 -43.18
C PRO A 241 -36.89 -17.66 -43.85
N LEU A 242 -36.85 -17.71 -45.18
CA LEU A 242 -36.95 -18.91 -46.00
C LEU A 242 -35.91 -18.92 -47.15
N ASP A 243 -34.99 -17.97 -47.20
CA ASP A 243 -33.97 -17.81 -48.23
C ASP A 243 -32.59 -17.59 -47.60
N ASP A 244 -31.89 -18.70 -47.39
CA ASP A 244 -30.55 -18.85 -46.76
C ASP A 244 -29.39 -18.00 -47.31
N LYS A 245 -29.68 -17.09 -48.24
CA LYS A 245 -28.74 -16.19 -48.92
C LYS A 245 -29.03 -14.73 -48.68
N ARG A 246 -30.10 -14.39 -47.97
CA ARG A 246 -30.55 -13.01 -47.77
C ARG A 246 -30.83 -12.75 -46.30
N MET A 247 -29.80 -12.34 -45.60
CA MET A 247 -29.79 -12.38 -44.14
C MET A 247 -30.25 -11.06 -43.49
N ARG A 248 -30.06 -9.93 -44.17
CA ARG A 248 -30.24 -8.59 -43.59
C ARG A 248 -30.37 -7.52 -44.68
N ASP A 249 -31.04 -6.43 -44.36
CA ASP A 249 -31.20 -5.18 -45.12
C ASP A 249 -31.09 -4.05 -44.08
N THR A 250 -29.84 -3.65 -43.78
CA THR A 250 -29.50 -2.79 -42.63
C THR A 250 -30.20 -1.44 -42.70
N ASP A 251 -30.27 -0.85 -43.89
CA ASP A 251 -30.89 0.45 -44.14
C ASP A 251 -32.39 0.38 -44.50
N ASN A 252 -32.93 -0.83 -44.67
CA ASN A 252 -34.30 -1.14 -45.07
C ASN A 252 -34.70 -0.54 -46.44
N ASP A 253 -33.76 -0.46 -47.38
CA ASP A 253 -34.04 0.05 -48.74
C ASP A 253 -34.70 -1.00 -49.66
N GLY A 254 -34.73 -2.26 -49.22
CA GLY A 254 -35.30 -3.40 -49.93
C GLY A 254 -34.27 -4.23 -50.70
N ILE A 255 -32.98 -3.91 -50.59
CA ILE A 255 -31.85 -4.67 -51.10
C ILE A 255 -31.17 -5.33 -49.90
N SER A 256 -30.94 -6.64 -49.96
CA SER A 256 -30.20 -7.29 -48.88
C SER A 256 -28.75 -6.81 -48.89
N ASN A 257 -28.10 -6.74 -47.73
CA ASN A 257 -26.67 -6.40 -47.57
C ASN A 257 -25.74 -7.17 -48.52
N PHE A 258 -26.05 -8.42 -48.84
CA PHE A 258 -25.26 -9.19 -49.80
C PHE A 258 -25.26 -8.63 -51.23
N GLU A 259 -26.35 -7.95 -51.62
CA GLU A 259 -26.56 -7.34 -52.93
C GLU A 259 -26.35 -5.82 -52.91
N ASP A 260 -26.31 -5.21 -51.73
CA ASP A 260 -26.00 -3.78 -51.55
C ASP A 260 -24.48 -3.52 -51.60
N PHE A 261 -24.11 -2.27 -51.83
CA PHE A 261 -22.73 -1.79 -51.83
C PHE A 261 -22.50 -0.66 -50.82
N ASP A 262 -23.52 -0.31 -50.05
CA ASP A 262 -23.64 0.79 -49.08
C ASP A 262 -24.71 0.37 -48.07
N ASP A 263 -24.39 -0.67 -47.30
CA ASP A 263 -25.32 -1.47 -46.47
C ASP A 263 -26.13 -0.62 -45.47
N ASP A 264 -25.56 0.46 -44.93
CA ASP A 264 -26.21 1.39 -44.00
C ASP A 264 -26.64 2.74 -44.64
N ASN A 265 -26.34 2.91 -45.93
CA ASN A 265 -26.71 4.06 -46.75
C ASN A 265 -26.19 5.41 -46.21
N ASP A 266 -25.05 5.41 -45.53
CA ASP A 266 -24.38 6.61 -45.02
C ASP A 266 -23.68 7.42 -46.15
N GLY A 267 -23.48 6.77 -47.31
CA GLY A 267 -22.89 7.32 -48.52
C GLY A 267 -21.44 6.93 -48.78
N VAL A 268 -20.85 6.09 -47.93
CA VAL A 268 -19.56 5.41 -48.08
C VAL A 268 -19.84 3.95 -48.44
N ARG A 269 -19.05 3.38 -49.36
CA ARG A 269 -19.29 1.99 -49.77
C ARG A 269 -18.67 1.03 -48.78
N ASP A 270 -19.25 -0.15 -48.57
CA ASP A 270 -18.79 -1.14 -47.59
C ASP A 270 -17.29 -1.50 -47.66
N TYR A 271 -16.67 -1.43 -48.85
CA TYR A 271 -15.25 -1.73 -48.99
C TYR A 271 -14.31 -0.56 -48.67
N GLU A 272 -14.84 0.66 -48.57
CA GLU A 272 -14.17 1.89 -48.12
C GLU A 272 -14.58 2.28 -46.70
N ASP A 273 -15.60 1.60 -46.15
CA ASP A 273 -16.18 1.86 -44.84
C ASP A 273 -15.57 0.97 -43.75
N ALA A 274 -15.15 1.58 -42.63
CA ALA A 274 -14.66 0.85 -41.46
C ALA A 274 -15.78 0.16 -40.66
N PHE A 275 -16.99 0.71 -40.69
CA PHE A 275 -18.20 0.21 -40.04
C PHE A 275 -19.38 0.13 -41.03
N PRO A 276 -19.37 -0.81 -41.99
CA PRO A 276 -20.36 -0.88 -43.07
C PRO A 276 -21.84 -1.07 -42.66
N LEU A 277 -22.15 -1.16 -41.37
CA LEU A 277 -23.48 -1.42 -40.85
C LEU A 277 -23.94 -0.34 -39.86
N ASP A 278 -23.20 0.75 -39.73
CA ASP A 278 -23.44 1.85 -38.79
C ASP A 278 -23.43 3.18 -39.53
N ASP A 279 -24.63 3.71 -39.79
CA ASP A 279 -24.82 4.96 -40.54
C ASP A 279 -24.24 6.22 -39.86
N THR A 280 -23.66 6.07 -38.68
CA THR A 280 -23.03 7.14 -37.92
C THR A 280 -21.50 7.08 -37.90
N GLU A 281 -20.87 6.03 -38.42
CA GLU A 281 -19.42 5.83 -38.37
C GLU A 281 -18.90 5.23 -39.68
N TRP A 282 -17.90 5.85 -40.31
CA TRP A 282 -17.33 5.35 -41.58
C TRP A 282 -15.79 5.28 -41.59
N LEU A 283 -15.15 5.88 -40.58
CA LEU A 283 -13.70 6.01 -40.48
C LEU A 283 -13.24 5.53 -39.10
N ASP A 284 -12.15 4.76 -39.09
CA ASP A 284 -11.44 4.27 -37.91
C ASP A 284 -9.95 4.56 -38.15
N THR A 285 -9.49 5.72 -37.66
CA THR A 285 -8.19 6.27 -38.04
C THR A 285 -7.03 5.52 -37.39
N ASP A 286 -7.19 5.05 -36.15
CA ASP A 286 -6.17 4.32 -35.39
C ASP A 286 -6.36 2.78 -35.48
N GLY A 287 -7.54 2.31 -35.87
CA GLY A 287 -7.86 0.89 -36.02
C GLY A 287 -8.25 0.20 -34.73
N ASP A 288 -8.73 0.91 -33.71
CA ASP A 288 -9.12 0.33 -32.42
C ASP A 288 -10.54 -0.28 -32.41
N GLY A 289 -11.32 -0.03 -33.47
CA GLY A 289 -12.69 -0.50 -33.64
C GLY A 289 -13.76 0.42 -33.05
N ILE A 290 -13.43 1.66 -32.70
CA ILE A 290 -14.35 2.76 -32.41
C ILE A 290 -14.26 3.75 -33.57
N GLY A 291 -15.40 4.18 -34.10
CA GLY A 291 -15.42 5.12 -35.22
C GLY A 291 -15.10 6.54 -34.77
N ASN A 292 -14.47 7.31 -35.66
CA ASN A 292 -13.98 8.66 -35.38
C ASN A 292 -15.06 9.64 -34.84
N ASN A 293 -16.36 9.44 -35.11
CA ASN A 293 -17.38 10.34 -34.53
C ASN A 293 -17.67 10.03 -33.05
N ALA A 294 -17.38 8.81 -32.59
CA ALA A 294 -17.56 8.33 -31.22
C ALA A 294 -16.24 8.26 -30.43
N ASP A 295 -15.12 8.10 -31.12
CA ASP A 295 -13.79 8.12 -30.53
C ASP A 295 -13.45 9.53 -30.00
N LEU A 296 -12.65 9.57 -28.94
CA LEU A 296 -12.18 10.79 -28.32
C LEU A 296 -10.69 11.04 -28.59
N ASP A 297 -9.97 10.08 -29.16
CA ASP A 297 -8.54 10.10 -29.46
C ASP A 297 -8.32 9.39 -30.81
N ASP A 298 -8.75 10.06 -31.88
CA ASP A 298 -8.89 9.51 -33.23
C ASP A 298 -7.58 8.92 -33.83
N ASP A 299 -6.40 9.35 -33.35
CA ASP A 299 -5.11 8.86 -33.82
C ASP A 299 -4.27 8.12 -32.75
N ASN A 300 -4.83 7.98 -31.55
CA ASN A 300 -4.31 7.20 -30.43
C ASN A 300 -2.89 7.62 -30.00
N ASP A 301 -2.67 8.92 -30.00
CA ASP A 301 -1.39 9.51 -29.60
C ASP A 301 -1.34 9.88 -28.11
N GLU A 302 -2.40 9.55 -27.36
CA GLU A 302 -2.64 9.87 -25.95
C GLU A 302 -3.21 11.28 -25.70
N LEU A 303 -3.55 12.04 -26.74
CA LEU A 303 -4.26 13.31 -26.66
C LEU A 303 -5.67 13.18 -27.20
N SER A 304 -6.63 13.68 -26.43
CA SER A 304 -8.01 13.72 -26.93
C SER A 304 -8.18 14.78 -28.02
N ASP A 305 -9.04 14.53 -29.00
CA ASP A 305 -9.41 15.48 -30.06
C ASP A 305 -9.80 16.87 -29.53
N GLU A 306 -10.56 16.90 -28.42
CA GLU A 306 -11.00 18.17 -27.82
C GLU A 306 -9.79 18.97 -27.32
N TYR A 307 -8.79 18.28 -26.76
CA TYR A 307 -7.59 18.90 -26.21
C TYR A 307 -6.68 19.42 -27.32
N GLU A 308 -6.47 18.65 -28.38
CA GLU A 308 -5.69 19.06 -29.53
C GLU A 308 -6.30 20.29 -30.21
N ILE A 309 -7.57 20.22 -30.60
CA ILE A 309 -8.25 21.31 -31.29
C ILE A 309 -8.29 22.58 -30.42
N ASN A 310 -8.55 22.44 -29.12
CA ASN A 310 -8.80 23.60 -28.26
C ASN A 310 -7.54 24.14 -27.57
N THR A 311 -6.57 23.30 -27.25
CA THR A 311 -5.38 23.65 -26.46
C THR A 311 -4.12 23.73 -27.33
N LEU A 312 -3.68 22.61 -27.90
CA LEU A 312 -2.40 22.51 -28.62
C LEU A 312 -2.45 23.10 -30.02
N LYS A 313 -3.63 23.10 -30.64
CA LYS A 313 -3.88 23.44 -32.06
C LYS A 313 -3.25 22.46 -33.06
N THR A 314 -2.99 21.25 -32.60
CA THR A 314 -2.62 20.07 -33.39
C THR A 314 -3.83 19.47 -34.11
N HIS A 315 -3.60 18.42 -34.90
CA HIS A 315 -4.61 17.81 -35.75
C HIS A 315 -4.96 16.39 -35.27
N PRO A 316 -6.21 16.12 -34.90
CA PRO A 316 -6.64 14.88 -34.23
C PRO A 316 -6.62 13.60 -35.10
N LEU A 317 -6.12 13.67 -36.32
CA LEU A 317 -6.06 12.51 -37.22
C LEU A 317 -4.60 12.13 -37.53
N TYR A 318 -3.66 12.82 -36.89
CA TYR A 318 -2.25 12.72 -37.14
C TYR A 318 -1.51 12.81 -35.79
N ALA A 319 -1.15 11.66 -35.26
CA ALA A 319 -0.35 11.54 -34.03
C ALA A 319 0.94 12.38 -34.03
N ASP A 320 1.41 12.81 -35.20
CA ASP A 320 2.55 13.72 -35.41
C ASP A 320 2.10 14.79 -36.42
N THR A 321 1.68 15.94 -35.90
CA THR A 321 1.02 16.99 -36.67
C THR A 321 1.97 17.66 -37.67
N ASP A 322 3.21 17.95 -37.26
CA ASP A 322 4.18 18.70 -38.05
C ASP A 322 5.20 17.84 -38.82
N LYS A 323 5.26 16.55 -38.47
CA LYS A 323 5.98 15.48 -39.17
C LYS A 323 7.49 15.51 -38.95
N ASP A 324 7.92 15.89 -37.77
CA ASP A 324 9.32 15.86 -37.35
C ASP A 324 9.78 14.49 -36.81
N GLY A 325 8.82 13.63 -36.46
CA GLY A 325 9.03 12.28 -35.95
C GLY A 325 8.77 12.10 -34.45
N PHE A 326 8.35 13.13 -33.73
CA PHE A 326 7.83 13.06 -32.37
C PHE A 326 6.30 13.17 -32.41
N ILE A 327 5.62 12.39 -31.57
CA ILE A 327 4.15 12.47 -31.50
C ILE A 327 3.74 13.68 -30.66
N ASP A 328 2.59 14.27 -30.93
CA ASP A 328 2.20 15.55 -30.35
C ASP A 328 2.14 15.48 -28.81
N SER A 329 1.82 14.32 -28.23
CA SER A 329 1.84 14.09 -26.78
C SER A 329 3.24 14.07 -26.14
N HIS A 330 4.28 13.81 -26.93
CA HIS A 330 5.68 13.71 -26.52
C HIS A 330 6.57 14.78 -27.15
N ASP A 331 5.94 15.80 -27.72
CA ASP A 331 6.59 16.93 -28.36
C ASP A 331 6.28 18.23 -27.60
N ALA A 332 7.33 18.94 -27.20
CA ALA A 332 7.18 20.23 -26.52
C ALA A 332 6.68 21.35 -27.47
N PHE A 333 6.92 21.20 -28.78
CA PHE A 333 6.56 22.13 -29.84
C PHE A 333 5.88 21.40 -31.02
N PRO A 334 4.68 20.81 -30.82
CA PRO A 334 4.01 19.92 -31.78
C PRO A 334 3.48 20.60 -33.07
N LEU A 335 3.91 21.83 -33.34
CA LEU A 335 3.58 22.62 -34.52
C LEU A 335 4.83 23.20 -35.21
N ASP A 336 6.01 22.94 -34.69
CA ASP A 336 7.29 23.44 -35.19
C ASP A 336 8.25 22.28 -35.45
N SER A 337 8.26 21.80 -36.69
CA SER A 337 9.01 20.60 -37.07
C SER A 337 10.54 20.70 -36.93
N ASP A 338 11.06 21.85 -36.51
CA ASP A 338 12.47 22.07 -36.23
C ASP A 338 12.78 21.98 -34.70
N GLU A 339 11.79 21.85 -33.82
CA GLU A 339 11.93 21.79 -32.34
C GLU A 339 11.02 20.74 -31.72
N TRP A 340 11.53 19.90 -30.80
CA TRP A 340 10.69 18.87 -30.14
C TRP A 340 10.88 18.76 -28.62
N LYS A 341 11.93 19.38 -28.08
CA LYS A 341 12.33 19.25 -26.68
C LYS A 341 12.74 20.60 -26.13
N ASP A 342 12.41 20.83 -24.87
CA ASP A 342 12.67 22.05 -24.10
C ASP A 342 13.21 21.57 -22.73
N SER A 343 14.54 21.47 -22.62
CA SER A 343 15.19 20.78 -21.50
C SER A 343 15.08 21.53 -20.18
N ASP A 344 14.90 22.85 -20.21
CA ASP A 344 14.78 23.71 -19.04
C ASP A 344 13.40 24.36 -18.86
N GLU A 345 12.47 24.06 -19.77
CA GLU A 345 11.09 24.54 -19.79
C GLU A 345 10.98 26.07 -19.90
N ASP A 346 11.92 26.73 -20.59
CA ASP A 346 11.93 28.18 -20.77
C ASP A 346 11.04 28.66 -21.95
N GLY A 347 10.65 27.73 -22.81
CA GLY A 347 9.80 27.93 -24.00
C GLY A 347 10.56 28.19 -25.30
N ILE A 348 11.89 28.01 -25.31
CA ILE A 348 12.73 27.91 -26.50
C ILE A 348 13.14 26.44 -26.64
N GLY A 349 13.11 25.89 -27.85
CA GLY A 349 13.49 24.49 -28.06
C GLY A 349 15.00 24.31 -28.10
N ASP A 350 15.46 23.13 -27.66
CA ASP A 350 16.88 22.75 -27.56
C ASP A 350 17.69 23.00 -28.87
N ASN A 351 17.06 23.05 -30.06
CA ASN A 351 17.81 23.29 -31.30
C ASN A 351 18.10 24.78 -31.57
N GLU A 352 17.30 25.69 -31.01
CA GLU A 352 17.47 27.15 -31.12
C GLU A 352 18.01 27.77 -29.81
N ASP A 353 17.83 27.10 -28.67
CA ASP A 353 18.45 27.51 -27.41
C ASP A 353 19.98 27.33 -27.48
N VAL A 354 20.68 28.11 -26.67
CA VAL A 354 22.14 28.14 -26.57
C VAL A 354 22.63 27.75 -25.18
N ASP A 355 21.73 27.43 -24.26
CA ASP A 355 21.97 27.07 -22.84
C ASP A 355 20.83 26.15 -22.39
N ASP A 356 20.77 24.94 -22.96
CA ASP A 356 19.58 24.05 -22.92
C ASP A 356 19.14 23.65 -21.49
N ASP A 357 20.02 23.71 -20.49
CA ASP A 357 19.70 23.40 -19.09
C ASP A 357 19.72 24.63 -18.15
N ASN A 358 19.92 25.82 -18.73
CA ASN A 358 19.95 27.11 -18.07
C ASN A 358 20.93 27.15 -16.86
N ASP A 359 22.08 26.46 -16.94
CA ASP A 359 23.12 26.46 -15.91
C ASP A 359 24.07 27.68 -15.98
N ASN A 360 23.91 28.52 -17.02
CA ASN A 360 24.72 29.69 -17.41
C ASN A 360 26.01 29.36 -18.17
N ILE A 361 26.16 28.14 -18.69
CA ILE A 361 27.23 27.72 -19.59
C ILE A 361 26.59 27.33 -20.91
N ILE A 362 26.93 28.06 -21.98
CA ILE A 362 26.36 27.78 -23.30
C ILE A 362 26.80 26.39 -23.80
N ASP A 363 25.96 25.71 -24.58
CA ASP A 363 26.16 24.31 -24.99
C ASP A 363 27.50 24.06 -25.71
N GLU A 364 28.03 25.05 -26.44
CA GLU A 364 29.37 24.95 -27.09
C GLU A 364 30.50 24.71 -26.06
N PHE A 365 30.29 25.11 -24.81
CA PHE A 365 31.23 24.97 -23.70
C PHE A 365 30.74 24.02 -22.61
N ASP A 366 29.59 23.37 -22.79
CA ASP A 366 29.01 22.42 -21.86
C ASP A 366 29.18 20.99 -22.37
N LEU A 367 29.77 20.10 -21.55
CA LEU A 367 29.89 18.68 -21.90
C LEU A 367 28.60 17.89 -21.61
N PHE A 368 27.68 18.45 -20.82
CA PHE A 368 26.38 17.90 -20.46
C PHE A 368 25.28 18.96 -20.62
N PRO A 369 25.03 19.47 -21.84
CA PRO A 369 24.15 20.62 -22.09
C PRO A 369 22.70 20.46 -21.60
N PHE A 370 22.25 19.25 -21.28
CA PHE A 370 20.90 18.97 -20.77
C PHE A 370 20.85 18.68 -19.27
N ASN A 371 21.92 18.94 -18.52
CA ASN A 371 22.02 18.60 -17.11
C ASN A 371 22.62 19.74 -16.28
N GLN A 372 21.73 20.56 -15.73
CA GLN A 372 22.05 21.76 -14.94
C GLN A 372 23.07 21.58 -13.78
N LYS A 373 23.40 20.35 -13.40
CA LYS A 373 24.36 20.06 -12.32
C LYS A 373 25.75 19.69 -12.82
N GLU A 374 25.93 19.42 -14.09
CA GLU A 374 27.18 18.91 -14.66
C GLU A 374 27.55 19.73 -15.88
N ASN A 375 28.83 20.07 -16.03
CA ASN A 375 29.32 20.77 -17.23
C ASN A 375 30.72 20.32 -17.68
N ARG A 376 31.33 19.40 -16.92
CA ARG A 376 32.70 18.95 -17.13
C ARG A 376 32.79 17.44 -16.91
N ASP A 377 33.64 16.81 -17.70
CA ASP A 377 33.99 15.39 -17.71
C ASP A 377 35.50 15.34 -17.94
N PHE A 378 36.27 15.30 -16.85
CA PHE A 378 37.70 15.52 -16.89
C PHE A 378 38.46 14.38 -17.60
N ASP A 379 38.02 13.13 -17.43
CA ASP A 379 38.65 11.95 -18.04
C ASP A 379 37.99 11.47 -19.35
N GLY A 380 36.79 11.97 -19.67
CA GLY A 380 36.05 11.66 -20.88
C GLY A 380 35.32 10.33 -20.83
N ASP A 381 34.97 9.81 -19.65
CA ASP A 381 34.27 8.53 -19.50
C ASP A 381 32.74 8.63 -19.70
N GLY A 382 32.21 9.85 -19.74
CA GLY A 382 30.80 10.18 -19.95
C GLY A 382 29.99 10.38 -18.66
N ILE A 383 30.61 10.36 -17.49
CA ILE A 383 30.03 10.78 -16.21
C ILE A 383 30.56 12.18 -15.88
N GLY A 384 29.71 13.07 -15.36
CA GLY A 384 30.14 14.44 -15.05
C GLY A 384 30.92 14.52 -13.73
N ASP A 385 31.87 15.45 -13.63
CA ASP A 385 32.80 15.61 -12.49
C ASP A 385 32.08 15.71 -11.11
N ASN A 386 30.82 16.15 -11.03
CA ASN A 386 30.13 16.20 -9.71
C ASN A 386 29.45 14.87 -9.33
N GLU A 387 29.23 13.96 -10.28
CA GLU A 387 28.71 12.61 -10.05
C GLU A 387 29.82 11.54 -10.07
N ASP A 388 30.88 11.75 -10.84
CA ASP A 388 32.03 10.87 -10.85
C ASP A 388 32.71 10.82 -9.48
N THR A 389 33.33 9.69 -9.19
CA THR A 389 34.04 9.42 -7.96
C THR A 389 35.54 9.28 -8.15
N ASP A 390 36.03 9.30 -9.39
CA ASP A 390 37.42 9.15 -9.81
C ASP A 390 37.64 10.00 -11.08
N ASP A 391 37.53 11.33 -10.93
CA ASP A 391 37.42 12.34 -12.00
C ASP A 391 38.55 12.25 -13.06
N ASP A 392 39.72 11.71 -12.71
CA ASP A 392 40.86 11.52 -13.63
C ASP A 392 41.17 10.06 -13.99
N ASN A 393 40.37 9.12 -13.48
CA ASN A 393 40.43 7.68 -13.75
C ASN A 393 41.81 7.05 -13.50
N ASP A 394 42.56 7.57 -12.52
CA ASP A 394 43.86 7.02 -12.13
C ASP A 394 43.74 5.80 -11.19
N GLY A 395 42.53 5.54 -10.69
CA GLY A 395 42.16 4.44 -9.82
C GLY A 395 42.08 4.79 -8.34
N VAL A 396 42.17 6.08 -7.99
CA VAL A 396 42.01 6.61 -6.63
C VAL A 396 40.81 7.56 -6.59
N ASN A 397 39.80 7.20 -5.80
CA ASN A 397 38.59 8.03 -5.73
C ASN A 397 38.90 9.46 -5.23
N ASP A 398 38.21 10.50 -5.72
CA ASP A 398 38.45 11.94 -5.42
C ASP A 398 38.46 12.27 -3.93
N ARG A 399 37.77 11.46 -3.12
CA ARG A 399 37.73 11.63 -1.66
C ARG A 399 39.04 11.24 -0.98
N GLU A 400 39.79 10.37 -1.60
CA GLU A 400 41.09 9.88 -1.17
C GLU A 400 42.23 10.51 -1.99
N ASP A 401 41.91 11.06 -3.17
CA ASP A 401 42.82 11.76 -4.05
C ASP A 401 43.06 13.23 -3.63
N VAL A 402 44.33 13.64 -3.59
CA VAL A 402 44.72 15.02 -3.29
C VAL A 402 44.70 15.92 -4.55
N PHE A 403 44.85 15.32 -5.72
CA PHE A 403 44.76 15.97 -7.03
C PHE A 403 43.77 15.23 -7.94
N PRO A 404 42.44 15.32 -7.69
CA PRO A 404 41.39 14.61 -8.46
C PRO A 404 41.32 14.91 -9.97
N PHE A 405 42.17 15.81 -10.46
CA PHE A 405 42.18 16.24 -11.86
C PHE A 405 43.61 16.16 -12.42
N ASP A 406 44.44 15.25 -11.90
CA ASP A 406 45.78 14.98 -12.41
C ASP A 406 46.02 13.46 -12.37
N PRO A 407 45.83 12.75 -13.50
CA PRO A 407 45.85 11.28 -13.54
C PRO A 407 47.24 10.68 -13.30
N THR A 408 48.21 11.51 -12.97
CA THR A 408 49.57 11.12 -12.65
C THR A 408 49.92 11.35 -11.19
N GLU A 409 49.03 11.89 -10.35
CA GLU A 409 49.33 12.31 -8.98
C GLU A 409 48.13 12.10 -8.03
N TRP A 410 48.21 11.14 -7.11
CA TRP A 410 47.12 10.87 -6.15
C TRP A 410 47.46 11.20 -4.69
N SER A 411 48.70 11.64 -4.41
CA SER A 411 49.20 11.84 -3.06
C SER A 411 50.18 12.99 -2.94
N ASP A 412 50.15 13.65 -1.79
CA ASP A 412 51.05 14.74 -1.38
C ASP A 412 51.53 14.44 0.05
N ALA A 413 52.56 13.61 0.18
CA ALA A 413 53.01 13.07 1.45
C ALA A 413 53.52 14.16 2.41
N ASP A 414 54.06 15.25 1.89
CA ASP A 414 54.66 16.33 2.66
C ASP A 414 53.84 17.64 2.65
N GLY A 415 52.76 17.72 1.86
CA GLY A 415 51.75 18.77 1.92
C GLY A 415 52.17 20.05 1.21
N ASP A 416 53.00 19.92 0.17
CA ASP A 416 53.64 21.03 -0.52
C ASP A 416 52.90 21.42 -1.85
N ASN A 417 51.86 20.66 -2.21
CA ASN A 417 51.05 20.69 -3.45
C ASN A 417 51.80 20.28 -4.73
N LEU A 418 52.91 19.57 -4.61
CA LEU A 418 53.50 18.75 -5.67
C LEU A 418 53.15 17.29 -5.38
N GLY A 419 52.66 16.56 -6.39
CA GLY A 419 52.35 15.15 -6.20
C GLY A 419 53.61 14.29 -6.07
N ASP A 420 53.50 13.22 -5.28
CA ASP A 420 54.59 12.29 -4.96
C ASP A 420 55.27 11.66 -6.21
N ASN A 421 54.61 11.56 -7.37
CA ASN A 421 55.24 10.96 -8.56
C ASN A 421 56.14 11.94 -9.32
N ALA A 422 55.85 13.24 -9.25
CA ALA A 422 56.64 14.32 -9.80
C ALA A 422 57.65 14.90 -8.80
N ASP A 423 57.43 14.69 -7.50
CA ASP A 423 58.36 15.08 -6.45
C ASP A 423 59.49 14.05 -6.28
N PRO A 424 60.77 14.43 -6.45
CA PRO A 424 61.89 13.53 -6.15
C PRO A 424 62.10 13.27 -4.65
N ASN A 425 61.42 14.02 -3.78
CA ASN A 425 61.73 14.19 -2.36
C ASN A 425 60.48 14.16 -1.46
N ASP A 426 59.56 13.19 -1.62
CA ASP A 426 58.27 12.99 -0.88
C ASP A 426 58.31 13.00 0.67
N ASN A 427 59.48 13.22 1.27
CA ASN A 427 59.64 13.35 2.72
C ASN A 427 60.16 14.74 3.14
N ASN A 428 60.29 15.69 2.21
CA ASN A 428 60.99 16.96 2.43
C ASN A 428 60.04 18.16 2.24
N LYS A 429 59.37 18.53 3.34
CA LYS A 429 58.66 19.79 3.53
C LYS A 429 59.62 20.97 3.37
N GLY A 430 59.85 21.42 2.14
CA GLY A 430 60.71 22.56 1.83
C GLY A 430 60.40 23.84 2.64
N PRO A 431 61.29 24.85 2.59
CA PRO A 431 61.35 25.89 3.62
C PRO A 431 60.13 26.84 3.64
N ILE A 432 59.59 27.10 4.83
CA ILE A 432 58.48 28.03 5.07
C ILE A 432 59.01 29.47 5.19
N ILE A 433 58.56 30.36 4.30
CA ILE A 433 58.99 31.76 4.27
C ILE A 433 58.13 32.63 5.21
N VAL A 434 58.73 33.02 6.32
CA VAL A 434 58.21 34.04 7.24
C VAL A 434 59.11 35.26 7.22
N ILE A 435 58.54 36.40 6.79
CA ILE A 435 59.24 37.68 6.66
C ILE A 435 58.33 38.79 7.18
N ASP A 436 58.91 39.66 8.00
CA ASP A 436 58.29 40.91 8.41
C ASP A 436 58.62 42.01 7.39
N VAL A 437 57.63 42.36 6.57
CA VAL A 437 57.73 43.49 5.62
C VAL A 437 56.95 44.67 6.22
N PRO A 438 57.61 45.80 6.51
CA PRO A 438 56.92 46.96 7.06
C PRO A 438 55.81 47.47 6.14
N GLU A 439 54.65 47.75 6.73
CA GLU A 439 53.46 48.24 6.02
C GLU A 439 53.71 49.58 5.29
N LYS A 440 54.70 50.35 5.74
CA LYS A 440 55.10 51.63 5.13
C LYS A 440 56.62 51.75 5.08
N ILE A 441 57.12 52.07 3.89
CA ILE A 441 58.54 52.30 3.62
C ILE A 441 58.73 53.74 3.17
N MET A 442 59.57 54.48 3.88
CA MET A 442 59.86 55.89 3.59
C MET A 442 61.20 56.03 2.85
N ILE A 443 61.29 57.02 1.96
CA ILE A 443 62.55 57.38 1.30
C ILE A 443 63.58 57.88 2.33
N ASP A 444 64.84 57.53 2.09
CA ASP A 444 66.03 57.91 2.86
C ASP A 444 66.03 57.42 4.33
N GLU A 445 65.11 56.52 4.68
CA GLU A 445 65.08 55.82 5.96
C GLU A 445 65.56 54.36 5.78
N PRO A 446 66.44 53.85 6.64
CA PRO A 446 66.84 52.46 6.59
C PRO A 446 65.68 51.53 6.96
N VAL A 447 65.46 50.52 6.13
CA VAL A 447 64.48 49.46 6.37
C VAL A 447 65.20 48.15 6.57
N LEU A 448 64.86 47.45 7.65
CA LEU A 448 65.36 46.13 7.97
C LEU A 448 64.39 45.08 7.43
N PHE A 449 64.90 44.14 6.66
CA PHE A 449 64.16 42.95 6.24
C PHE A 449 64.79 41.72 6.90
N SER A 450 63.95 40.88 7.49
CA SER A 450 64.37 39.69 8.23
C SER A 450 63.59 38.47 7.75
N SER A 451 64.32 37.41 7.45
CA SER A 451 63.78 36.06 7.22
C SER A 451 64.18 35.10 8.34
N LEU A 452 64.60 35.61 9.51
CA LEU A 452 65.05 34.75 10.62
C LEU A 452 63.93 33.89 11.21
N ASP A 453 62.69 34.31 11.02
CA ASP A 453 61.51 33.56 11.44
C ASP A 453 61.09 32.52 10.38
N SER A 454 61.74 32.53 9.21
CA SER A 454 61.56 31.44 8.25
C SER A 454 62.11 30.16 8.87
N GLU A 455 61.42 29.06 8.65
CA GLU A 455 61.74 27.77 9.24
C GLU A 455 61.69 26.68 8.19
N ASP A 456 62.39 25.60 8.49
CA ASP A 456 62.50 24.43 7.63
C ASP A 456 62.05 23.24 8.48
N PRO A 457 60.81 22.74 8.32
CA PRO A 457 60.21 21.76 9.23
C PRO A 457 61.00 20.45 9.40
N ASP A 458 61.80 20.07 8.41
CA ASP A 458 62.59 18.83 8.35
C ASP A 458 64.11 19.05 8.27
N GLY A 459 64.54 20.30 8.13
CA GLY A 459 65.94 20.64 7.90
C GLY A 459 66.40 21.92 8.58
N ASN A 460 67.37 22.57 7.95
CA ASN A 460 67.83 23.90 8.31
C ASN A 460 67.95 24.74 7.04
N ILE A 461 67.55 26.00 7.14
CA ILE A 461 67.80 27.00 6.10
C ILE A 461 69.31 27.12 5.83
N ALA A 462 69.74 26.77 4.62
CA ALA A 462 71.14 26.87 4.21
C ALA A 462 71.48 28.24 3.63
N LYS A 463 70.55 28.86 2.90
CA LYS A 463 70.81 30.11 2.17
C LYS A 463 69.53 30.94 2.01
N VAL A 464 69.64 32.25 2.10
CA VAL A 464 68.55 33.18 1.77
C VAL A 464 69.05 34.20 0.77
N GLU A 465 68.31 34.43 -0.30
CA GLU A 465 68.62 35.40 -1.36
C GLU A 465 67.51 36.45 -1.46
N TRP A 466 67.89 37.72 -1.53
CA TRP A 466 66.96 38.84 -1.62
C TRP A 466 67.12 39.58 -2.93
N TYR A 467 66.00 39.85 -3.59
CA TYR A 467 65.90 40.45 -4.90
C TYR A 467 65.04 41.72 -4.81
N ILE A 468 65.52 42.80 -5.42
CA ILE A 468 64.74 44.02 -5.62
C ILE A 468 64.59 44.26 -7.11
N ASN A 469 63.36 44.35 -7.60
CA ASN A 469 63.06 44.46 -9.03
C ASN A 469 63.80 43.38 -9.84
N ASP A 470 63.73 42.13 -9.36
CA ASP A 470 64.41 40.94 -9.88
C ASP A 470 65.95 40.94 -9.85
N ILE A 471 66.58 41.95 -9.27
CA ILE A 471 68.04 42.03 -9.13
C ILE A 471 68.43 41.49 -7.76
N LEU A 472 69.29 40.47 -7.70
CA LEU A 472 69.86 39.95 -6.45
C LEU A 472 70.69 41.06 -5.76
N ILE A 473 70.25 41.48 -4.58
CA ILE A 473 70.88 42.55 -3.81
C ILE A 473 71.64 42.06 -2.57
N PHE A 474 71.24 40.91 -2.00
CA PHE A 474 71.84 40.39 -0.78
C PHE A 474 71.66 38.87 -0.63
N THR A 475 72.60 38.24 0.06
CA THR A 475 72.52 36.83 0.48
C THR A 475 72.78 36.72 1.98
N GLY A 476 71.80 36.24 2.74
CA GLY A 476 71.81 36.14 4.20
C GLY A 476 70.44 36.44 4.83
N GLY A 477 70.22 36.00 6.08
CA GLY A 477 68.88 36.03 6.69
C GLY A 477 68.36 37.42 7.11
N VAL A 478 69.22 38.43 7.19
CA VAL A 478 68.82 39.81 7.55
C VAL A 478 69.62 40.80 6.71
N PHE A 479 68.94 41.77 6.12
CA PHE A 479 69.60 42.87 5.41
C PHE A 479 68.90 44.21 5.63
N GLU A 480 69.67 45.28 5.51
CA GLU A 480 69.20 46.66 5.63
C GLU A 480 69.32 47.34 4.26
N ASN A 481 68.29 48.07 3.84
CA ASN A 481 68.31 48.85 2.60
C ASN A 481 67.70 50.24 2.79
N VAL A 482 68.17 51.19 1.98
CA VAL A 482 67.68 52.57 1.96
C VAL A 482 67.17 52.88 0.57
N PHE A 483 65.86 53.09 0.44
CA PHE A 483 65.25 53.48 -0.83
C PHE A 483 65.40 54.98 -1.04
N THR A 484 65.88 55.39 -2.22
CA THR A 484 66.19 56.81 -2.52
C THR A 484 65.17 57.47 -3.45
N GLN A 485 64.20 56.71 -3.97
CA GLN A 485 63.17 57.20 -4.89
C GLN A 485 61.79 56.66 -4.50
N SER A 486 60.75 57.44 -4.81
CA SER A 486 59.36 57.04 -4.60
C SER A 486 58.92 56.25 -5.82
N GLU A 487 58.83 54.95 -5.67
CA GLU A 487 58.39 54.05 -6.73
C GLU A 487 57.69 52.82 -6.14
N LYS A 488 56.91 52.15 -6.99
CA LYS A 488 56.50 50.78 -6.72
C LYS A 488 57.68 49.88 -7.04
N THR A 489 58.02 49.00 -6.12
CA THR A 489 59.14 48.08 -6.26
C THR A 489 58.70 46.69 -5.81
N THR A 490 59.27 45.65 -6.42
CA THR A 490 59.07 44.28 -5.96
C THR A 490 60.24 43.86 -5.09
N LEU A 491 59.94 43.32 -3.91
CA LEU A 491 60.89 42.60 -3.08
C LEU A 491 60.58 41.12 -3.21
N ARG A 492 61.49 40.36 -3.84
CA ARG A 492 61.40 38.89 -3.86
C ARG A 492 62.45 38.30 -2.94
N VAL A 493 62.07 37.31 -2.16
CA VAL A 493 63.00 36.52 -1.35
C VAL A 493 62.98 35.07 -1.84
N ARG A 494 64.13 34.41 -1.81
CA ARG A 494 64.26 32.96 -1.98
C ARG A 494 64.92 32.39 -0.74
N VAL A 495 64.29 31.42 -0.11
CA VAL A 495 64.84 30.71 1.05
C VAL A 495 65.15 29.30 0.58
N PHE A 496 66.40 28.89 0.76
CA PHE A 496 66.92 27.58 0.40
C PHE A 496 67.21 26.77 1.66
N ASP A 497 66.88 25.50 1.62
CA ASP A 497 67.20 24.53 2.67
C ASP A 497 68.59 23.89 2.46
N ASN A 498 68.95 22.92 3.30
CA ASN A 498 70.19 22.16 3.18
C ASN A 498 70.18 21.03 2.13
N SER A 499 69.08 20.87 1.40
CA SER A 499 68.89 19.91 0.31
C SER A 499 68.89 20.59 -1.07
N ASP A 500 69.20 21.90 -1.12
CA ASP A 500 69.18 22.77 -2.32
C ASP A 500 67.76 23.05 -2.88
N GLU A 501 66.70 22.71 -2.15
CA GLU A 501 65.33 23.14 -2.44
C GLU A 501 65.13 24.60 -2.04
N TYR A 502 64.18 25.27 -2.68
CA TYR A 502 63.85 26.64 -2.31
C TYR A 502 62.38 26.97 -2.49
N ARG A 503 61.87 27.84 -1.61
CA ARG A 503 60.64 28.58 -1.83
C ARG A 503 60.97 30.02 -2.19
N GLU A 504 60.04 30.68 -2.85
CA GLU A 504 60.15 32.11 -3.12
C GLU A 504 58.86 32.86 -2.79
N LYS A 505 59.00 34.10 -2.33
CA LYS A 505 57.86 34.98 -2.02
C LYS A 505 58.14 36.38 -2.51
N THR A 506 57.16 36.96 -3.19
CA THR A 506 57.25 38.32 -3.75
C THR A 506 56.29 39.25 -3.02
N PHE A 507 56.80 40.42 -2.66
CA PHE A 507 56.06 41.48 -1.99
C PHE A 507 56.10 42.74 -2.84
N ASP A 508 54.94 43.31 -3.13
CA ASP A 508 54.83 44.63 -3.71
C ASP A 508 55.01 45.68 -2.61
N ILE A 509 56.12 46.41 -2.67
CA ILE A 509 56.41 47.48 -1.73
C ILE A 509 56.15 48.84 -2.38
N HIS A 510 55.45 49.70 -1.64
CA HIS A 510 55.25 51.09 -2.03
C HIS A 510 56.14 52.00 -1.20
N VAL A 511 57.10 52.65 -1.86
CA VAL A 511 58.02 53.58 -1.20
C VAL A 511 57.44 55.00 -1.25
N GLU A 512 57.07 55.53 -0.09
CA GLU A 512 56.44 56.83 0.07
C GLU A 512 57.47 57.93 0.37
N LYS A 513 57.20 59.14 -0.13
CA LYS A 513 57.94 60.34 0.29
C LYS A 513 57.52 60.73 1.70
N ASN A 514 58.49 60.92 2.59
CA ASN A 514 58.23 61.51 3.90
C ASN A 514 57.75 62.98 3.73
N MET A 515 56.44 63.17 3.73
CA MET A 515 55.81 64.49 3.60
C MET A 515 55.84 65.31 4.89
N ALA A 516 56.31 64.77 6.02
CA ALA A 516 56.29 65.48 7.30
C ALA A 516 57.14 66.77 7.25
N SER A 517 58.28 66.72 6.56
CA SER A 517 59.14 67.89 6.35
C SER A 517 58.49 68.93 5.43
N SER A 518 57.79 68.50 4.39
CA SER A 518 57.10 69.40 3.44
C SER A 518 55.86 70.04 4.05
N ILE A 519 55.08 69.29 4.83
CA ILE A 519 53.93 69.81 5.56
C ILE A 519 54.38 70.79 6.64
N LEU A 520 55.45 70.50 7.38
CA LEU A 520 56.02 71.46 8.35
C LEU A 520 56.47 72.75 7.65
N LEU A 521 57.09 72.66 6.47
CA LEU A 521 57.50 73.82 5.68
C LEU A 521 56.30 74.62 5.14
N ILE A 522 55.24 73.94 4.70
CA ILE A 522 53.97 74.56 4.25
C ILE A 522 53.25 75.22 5.43
N VAL A 523 53.21 74.57 6.60
CA VAL A 523 52.64 75.14 7.83
C VAL A 523 53.45 76.35 8.29
N LEU A 524 54.79 76.28 8.25
CA LEU A 524 55.65 77.44 8.53
C LEU A 524 55.45 78.56 7.50
N ALA A 525 55.34 78.24 6.21
CA ALA A 525 55.07 79.21 5.17
C ALA A 525 53.69 79.85 5.32
N ALA A 526 52.66 79.08 5.67
CA ALA A 526 51.32 79.57 5.99
C ALA A 526 51.33 80.44 7.25
N LEU A 527 52.04 80.05 8.31
CA LEU A 527 52.26 80.88 9.50
C LEU A 527 52.99 82.18 9.14
N CYS A 528 54.03 82.13 8.31
CA CYS A 528 54.71 83.32 7.80
C CYS A 528 53.79 84.20 6.94
N PHE A 529 52.90 83.61 6.15
CA PHE A 529 51.93 84.32 5.31
C PHE A 529 50.83 84.98 6.15
N ILE A 530 50.33 84.28 7.19
CA ILE A 530 49.42 84.82 8.20
C ILE A 530 50.11 85.95 8.96
N LEU A 531 51.36 85.77 9.42
CA LEU A 531 52.16 86.82 10.06
C LEU A 531 52.41 88.01 9.14
N PHE A 532 52.63 87.78 7.84
CA PHE A 532 52.75 88.83 6.83
C PHE A 532 51.43 89.59 6.64
N PHE A 533 50.28 88.91 6.62
CA PHE A 533 48.97 89.54 6.57
C PHE A 533 48.65 90.32 7.86
N ILE A 534 48.99 89.78 9.03
CA ILE A 534 48.88 90.49 10.31
C ILE A 534 49.80 91.73 10.30
N TYR A 535 51.04 91.61 9.83
CA TYR A 535 51.96 92.74 9.68
C TYR A 535 51.43 93.78 8.69
N LYS A 536 50.87 93.35 7.56
CA LYS A 536 50.27 94.24 6.55
C LYS A 536 49.02 94.93 7.10
N MET A 537 48.14 94.24 7.81
CA MET A 537 47.02 94.86 8.54
C MET A 537 47.52 95.89 9.56
N LEU A 538 48.55 95.56 10.35
CA LEU A 538 49.14 96.47 11.33
C LEU A 538 49.82 97.69 10.69
N LYS A 539 50.38 97.53 9.49
CA LYS A 539 51.05 98.61 8.73
C LYS A 539 50.06 99.52 8.01
N ASP A 540 49.03 98.94 7.39
CA ASP A 540 48.03 99.66 6.59
C ASP A 540 46.94 100.28 7.48
N ASP A 541 46.73 99.80 8.72
CA ASP A 541 45.84 100.43 9.70
C ASP A 541 46.38 100.36 11.16
N PRO A 542 47.21 101.34 11.59
CA PRO A 542 47.89 101.33 12.89
C PRO A 542 47.00 101.51 14.13
N LYS A 543 45.67 101.44 14.00
CA LYS A 543 44.71 101.84 15.04
C LYS A 543 43.98 100.70 15.77
N VAL A 544 44.33 99.43 15.54
CA VAL A 544 43.61 98.31 16.18
C VAL A 544 44.25 97.80 17.48
N LEU A 545 45.47 98.21 17.82
CA LEU A 545 46.09 97.89 19.11
C LEU A 545 46.62 99.15 19.80
N PHE A 546 45.68 100.02 20.21
CA PHE A 546 45.64 100.76 21.49
C PHE A 546 44.58 101.87 21.38
N SER A 547 43.31 101.53 21.65
CA SER A 547 42.36 102.47 22.23
C SER A 547 41.73 101.79 23.44
N GLN A 548 42.27 102.11 24.62
CA GLN A 548 41.53 101.90 25.86
C GLN A 548 40.44 102.98 25.97
N LYS A 549 39.24 102.49 26.27
CA LYS A 549 38.21 103.05 27.16
C LYS A 549 37.18 104.07 26.61
N ASN A 550 35.92 103.66 26.87
CA ASN A 550 34.79 104.44 27.46
C ASN A 550 33.86 105.19 26.48
N ILE A 551 32.51 105.09 26.48
CA ILE A 551 31.47 104.71 27.47
C ILE A 551 30.15 104.32 26.72
N ARG A 552 29.56 103.17 27.05
CA ARG A 552 28.28 103.08 27.77
C ARG A 552 28.19 101.77 28.53
#